data_AF-A0A4Q3AJP6-F1
#
_entry.id   AF-A0A4Q3AJP6-F1
#
_cell.length_a   1.000
_cell.length_b   1.000
_cell.length_c   1.000
_cell.angle_alpha   90.00
_cell.angle_beta   90.00
_cell.angle_gamma   90.00
#
_symmetry.space_group_name_H-M   'P 1'
#
loop_
_entity.id
_entity.type
_entity.pdbx_description
1 polymer ?
#
loop_
_entity_poly.entity_id
_entity_poly.type
_entity_poly.pdbx_seq_one_letter_code
_entity_poly.pdbx_strand_id
1 'polypeptide(L)'
;MHPISNTNFGNQPGKIKVTFHNGNSSVDGFIVKQTGSSTFVVANANAVSTTFTCRLADKTDLASNLAAGFCTITATPFGSNTVEHVSSIQSRIVHTTEGNSYSWFLGTASIPGSVNLNTI
;
A
#
# COMPACT_ATOMS: atom_id res chain seq x y z
N MET A 1 -2.55 -16.29 -8.88
CA MET A 1 -2.17 -14.96 -8.36
C MET A 1 -0.69 -14.99 -8.03
N HIS A 2 0.11 -14.06 -8.57
CA HIS A 2 1.52 -13.95 -8.20
C HIS A 2 1.63 -12.90 -7.08
N PRO A 3 1.97 -13.30 -5.84
CA PRO A 3 2.15 -12.37 -4.74
C PRO A 3 3.37 -11.47 -4.97
N ILE A 4 3.36 -10.29 -4.36
CA ILE A 4 4.51 -9.39 -4.32
C ILE A 4 5.66 -10.11 -3.61
N SER A 5 6.88 -9.93 -4.12
CA SER A 5 8.07 -10.46 -3.47
C SER A 5 8.17 -9.94 -2.03
N ASN A 6 8.45 -10.85 -1.09
CA ASN A 6 8.62 -10.53 0.33
C ASN A 6 9.76 -9.56 0.61
N THR A 7 10.69 -9.39 -0.33
CA THR A 7 11.78 -8.41 -0.26
C THR A 7 11.30 -6.97 -0.20
N ASN A 8 10.06 -6.69 -0.60
CA ASN A 8 9.44 -5.37 -0.55
C ASN A 8 8.78 -5.05 0.81
N PHE A 9 8.81 -5.99 1.75
CA PHE A 9 8.18 -5.91 3.07
C PHE A 9 9.20 -5.58 4.17
N GLY A 10 8.70 -5.10 5.31
CA GLY A 10 9.50 -4.79 6.51
C GLY A 10 9.59 -3.31 6.86
N ASN A 11 10.21 -3.02 8.01
CA ASN A 11 10.25 -1.69 8.65
C ASN A 11 11.52 -0.89 8.32
N GLN A 12 12.14 -1.14 7.17
CA GLN A 12 13.41 -0.49 6.79
C GLN A 12 13.16 0.50 5.66
N PRO A 13 14.05 1.49 5.47
CA PRO A 13 13.92 2.42 4.36
C PRO A 13 13.81 1.71 3.00
N GLY A 14 12.95 2.24 2.14
CA GLY A 14 12.71 1.68 0.80
C GLY A 14 11.79 0.45 0.78
N LYS A 15 11.13 0.11 1.90
CA LYS A 15 10.03 -0.87 1.93
C LYS A 15 8.68 -0.18 1.75
N ILE A 16 7.70 -0.92 1.25
CA ILE A 16 6.35 -0.36 0.99
C ILE A 16 5.73 0.10 2.31
N LYS A 17 5.40 1.39 2.38
CA LYS A 17 4.66 1.97 3.49
C LYS A 17 3.17 1.66 3.37
N VAL A 18 2.52 1.45 4.51
CA VAL A 18 1.06 1.25 4.59
C VAL A 18 0.51 2.06 5.75
N THR A 19 -0.67 2.66 5.56
CA THR A 19 -1.45 3.27 6.63
C THR A 19 -2.67 2.40 6.88
N PHE A 20 -2.96 2.06 8.13
CA PHE A 20 -4.01 1.10 8.47
C PHE A 20 -4.75 1.52 9.74
N HIS A 21 -6.02 1.11 9.86
CA HIS A 21 -6.76 1.31 11.10
C HIS A 21 -6.43 0.20 12.10
N ASN A 22 -5.80 0.53 13.23
CA ASN A 22 -5.37 -0.44 14.25
C ASN A 22 -6.49 -0.88 15.23
N GLY A 23 -7.73 -0.50 14.97
CA GLY A 23 -8.88 -0.72 15.85
C GLY A 23 -9.27 0.51 16.66
N ASN A 24 -8.34 1.45 16.86
CA ASN A 24 -8.59 2.73 17.55
C ASN A 24 -8.44 3.94 16.63
N SER A 25 -7.44 3.92 15.74
CA SER A 25 -7.09 5.05 14.88
C SER A 25 -6.31 4.58 13.65
N SER A 26 -6.24 5.43 12.63
CA SER A 26 -5.35 5.25 11.48
C SER A 26 -3.91 5.53 11.88
N VAL A 27 -3.02 4.58 11.64
CA VAL A 27 -1.60 4.67 11.96
C VAL A 27 -0.74 4.20 10.79
N ASP A 28 0.46 4.76 10.70
CA ASP A 28 1.47 4.33 9.73
C ASP A 28 2.19 3.07 10.20
N GLY A 29 2.57 2.24 9.24
CA GLY A 29 3.31 1.02 9.48
C GLY A 29 3.87 0.41 8.21
N PHE A 30 4.12 -0.90 8.30
CA PHE A 30 4.74 -1.67 7.24
C PHE A 30 4.02 -2.98 7.00
N ILE A 31 4.16 -3.49 5.78
CA ILE A 31 3.63 -4.79 5.39
C ILE A 31 4.55 -5.88 5.93
N VAL A 32 3.97 -6.89 6.56
CA VAL A 32 4.67 -8.10 7.05
C VAL A 32 4.54 -9.23 6.03
N LYS A 33 3.34 -9.45 5.50
CA LYS A 33 3.06 -10.45 4.47
C LYS A 33 1.81 -10.09 3.67
N GLN A 34 1.76 -10.51 2.42
CA GLN A 34 0.56 -10.47 1.59
C GLN A 34 -0.20 -11.79 1.72
N THR A 35 -1.51 -11.73 1.98
CA THR A 35 -2.39 -12.90 2.08
C THR A 35 -3.43 -12.96 0.97
N GLY A 36 -3.65 -11.85 0.25
CA GLY A 36 -4.50 -11.74 -0.94
C GLY A 36 -4.02 -10.60 -1.84
N SER A 37 -4.61 -10.44 -3.03
CA SER A 37 -4.27 -9.33 -3.96
C SER A 37 -4.49 -7.95 -3.35
N SER A 38 -5.40 -7.85 -2.39
CA SER A 38 -5.73 -6.64 -1.64
C SER A 38 -5.69 -6.86 -0.12
N THR A 39 -5.22 -8.00 0.38
CA THR A 39 -5.22 -8.31 1.82
C THR A 39 -3.79 -8.51 2.32
N PHE A 40 -3.47 -7.84 3.42
CA PHE A 40 -2.12 -7.79 3.99
C PHE A 40 -2.17 -7.98 5.50
N VAL A 41 -1.11 -8.59 6.03
CA VAL A 41 -0.78 -8.48 7.45
C VAL A 41 0.22 -7.36 7.60
N VAL A 42 -0.09 -6.43 8.50
CA VAL A 42 0.65 -5.19 8.73
C VAL A 42 1.01 -5.07 10.20
N ALA A 43 2.06 -4.30 10.49
CA ALA A 43 2.44 -3.96 11.86
C ALA A 43 2.77 -2.48 11.94
N ASN A 44 2.59 -1.91 13.13
CA ASN A 44 2.96 -0.52 13.39
C ASN A 44 4.50 -0.39 13.33
N ALA A 45 5.00 0.72 12.78
CA ALA A 45 6.43 1.01 12.68
C ALA A 45 7.18 0.89 14.03
N ASN A 46 6.50 1.14 15.15
CA ASN A 46 7.09 1.11 16.50
C ASN A 46 6.73 -0.15 17.31
N ALA A 47 5.81 -1.01 16.84
CA ALA A 47 5.32 -2.17 17.59
C ALA A 47 5.26 -3.43 16.71
N VAL A 48 6.44 -3.93 16.34
CA VAL A 48 6.67 -5.03 15.39
C VAL A 48 5.99 -6.34 15.82
N SER A 49 5.78 -6.57 17.12
CA SER A 49 5.16 -7.78 17.66
C SER A 49 3.64 -7.84 17.50
N THR A 50 2.98 -6.71 17.25
CA THR A 50 1.52 -6.64 17.13
C THR A 50 1.14 -6.49 15.67
N THR A 51 0.55 -7.55 15.11
CA THR A 51 0.16 -7.59 13.70
C THR A 51 -1.35 -7.49 13.52
N PHE A 52 -1.78 -6.81 12.48
CA PHE A 52 -3.18 -6.65 12.09
C PHE A 52 -3.38 -7.21 10.69
N THR A 53 -4.52 -7.82 10.42
CA THR A 53 -4.92 -8.15 9.04
C THR A 53 -5.83 -7.05 8.54
N CYS A 54 -5.50 -6.45 7.41
CA CYS A 54 -6.29 -5.42 6.77
C CYS A 54 -6.48 -5.71 5.28
N ARG A 55 -7.56 -5.18 4.72
CA ARG A 55 -7.82 -5.14 3.28
C ARG A 55 -7.59 -3.72 2.76
N LEU A 56 -7.01 -3.57 1.59
CA LEU A 56 -6.93 -2.28 0.90
C LEU A 56 -8.34 -1.74 0.67
N ALA A 57 -8.52 -0.46 0.98
CA ALA A 57 -9.73 0.26 0.62
C ALA A 57 -9.92 0.19 -0.91
N ASP A 58 -11.13 -0.16 -1.34
CA ASP A 58 -11.48 -0.27 -2.76
C ASP A 58 -12.18 0.97 -3.31
N LYS A 59 -12.33 2.00 -2.47
CA LYS A 59 -12.89 3.31 -2.81
C LYS A 59 -12.04 4.42 -2.18
N THR A 60 -11.91 5.54 -2.89
CA THR A 60 -11.07 6.67 -2.47
C THR A 60 -11.54 7.32 -1.17
N ASP A 61 -12.85 7.40 -0.93
CA ASP A 61 -13.43 7.94 0.32
C ASP A 61 -13.03 7.10 1.54
N LEU A 62 -13.12 5.78 1.42
CA LEU A 62 -12.67 4.84 2.44
C LEU A 62 -11.14 4.84 2.61
N ALA A 63 -10.38 5.00 1.52
CA ALA A 63 -8.93 5.10 1.59
C ALA A 63 -8.48 6.37 2.32
N SER A 64 -9.25 7.46 2.16
CA SER A 64 -9.03 8.76 2.83
C SER A 64 -9.49 8.74 4.29
N ASN A 65 -10.50 7.92 4.62
CA ASN A 65 -11.05 7.77 5.95
C ASN A 65 -11.15 6.29 6.32
N LEU A 66 -10.00 5.71 6.68
CA LEU A 66 -9.89 4.28 6.94
C LEU A 66 -10.80 3.83 8.10
N ALA A 67 -11.71 2.92 7.79
CA ALA A 67 -12.46 2.19 8.79
C ALA A 67 -11.66 0.99 9.34
N ALA A 68 -12.09 0.46 10.48
CA ALA A 68 -11.50 -0.74 11.08
C ALA A 68 -11.46 -1.91 10.08
N GLY A 69 -10.32 -2.59 10.02
CA GLY A 69 -10.08 -3.69 9.07
C GLY A 69 -9.61 -3.24 7.68
N PHE A 70 -9.53 -1.93 7.42
CA PHE A 70 -9.02 -1.40 6.16
C PHE A 70 -7.65 -0.73 6.31
N CYS A 71 -6.95 -0.70 5.18
CA CYS A 71 -5.68 -0.02 5.01
C CYS A 71 -5.57 0.64 3.64
N THR A 72 -4.56 1.49 3.47
CA THR A 72 -4.25 2.16 2.22
C THR A 72 -2.74 2.16 2.01
N ILE A 73 -2.34 2.01 0.75
CA ILE A 73 -0.99 2.27 0.27
C ILE A 73 -1.15 3.42 -0.71
N THR A 74 -0.31 4.45 -0.58
CA THR A 74 -0.35 5.60 -1.46
C THR A 74 0.65 5.44 -2.60
N ALA A 75 0.27 5.98 -3.75
CA ALA A 75 1.06 5.90 -4.96
C ALA A 75 1.04 7.25 -5.70
N THR A 76 2.13 7.63 -6.34
CA THR A 76 2.23 8.87 -7.12
C THR A 76 2.62 8.55 -8.56
N PRO A 77 1.73 8.79 -9.54
CA PRO A 77 2.02 8.51 -10.95
C PRO A 77 3.17 9.36 -11.50
N PHE A 78 3.87 8.84 -12.50
CA PHE A 78 4.91 9.58 -13.23
C PHE A 78 4.37 10.91 -13.77
N GLY A 79 5.12 11.99 -13.53
CA GLY A 79 4.76 13.32 -14.02
C GLY A 79 3.53 13.93 -13.36
N SER A 80 3.03 13.35 -12.26
CA SER A 80 1.89 13.84 -11.49
C SER A 80 2.32 14.17 -10.05
N ASN A 81 1.66 15.17 -9.46
CA ASN A 81 1.75 15.45 -8.02
C ASN A 81 0.51 14.94 -7.26
N THR A 82 -0.42 14.28 -7.96
CA THR A 82 -1.62 13.72 -7.36
C THR A 82 -1.28 12.39 -6.70
N VAL A 83 -1.61 12.28 -5.41
CA VAL A 83 -1.57 11.01 -4.69
C VAL A 83 -2.81 10.20 -5.04
N GLU A 84 -2.58 8.96 -5.44
CA GLU A 84 -3.61 7.94 -5.66
C GLU A 84 -3.51 6.86 -4.58
N HIS A 85 -4.59 6.10 -4.40
CA HIS A 85 -4.67 5.05 -3.40
C HIS A 85 -4.73 3.69 -4.09
N VAL A 86 -3.92 2.76 -3.61
CA VAL A 86 -3.85 1.42 -4.20
C VAL A 86 -5.04 0.59 -3.77
N SER A 87 -5.79 0.05 -4.73
CA SER A 87 -6.93 -0.86 -4.51
C SER A 87 -6.53 -2.34 -4.58
N SER A 88 -5.53 -2.67 -5.40
CA SER A 88 -4.89 -3.98 -5.38
C SER A 88 -3.50 -3.96 -6.01
N ILE A 89 -2.65 -4.90 -5.61
CA ILE A 89 -1.34 -5.12 -6.20
C ILE A 89 -1.24 -6.58 -6.62
N GLN A 90 -1.10 -6.78 -7.92
CA GLN A 90 -1.07 -8.10 -8.52
C GLN A 90 0.02 -8.13 -9.58
N SER A 91 0.89 -9.15 -9.54
CA SER A 91 2.07 -9.16 -10.42
C SER A 91 2.87 -7.86 -10.25
N ARG A 92 3.29 -7.24 -11.36
CA ARG A 92 3.99 -5.94 -11.38
C ARG A 92 3.08 -4.75 -11.69
N ILE A 93 1.77 -4.91 -11.45
CA ILE A 93 0.76 -3.88 -11.71
C ILE A 93 0.06 -3.47 -10.41
N VAL A 94 -0.13 -2.17 -10.27
CA VAL A 94 -0.93 -1.52 -9.24
C VAL A 94 -2.22 -1.04 -9.88
N HIS A 95 -3.35 -1.36 -9.26
CA HIS A 95 -4.64 -0.76 -9.55
C HIS A 95 -4.93 0.28 -8.48
N THR A 96 -5.49 1.43 -8.87
CA THR A 96 -5.83 2.50 -7.93
C THR A 96 -7.34 2.59 -7.70
N THR A 97 -7.76 3.17 -6.58
CA THR A 97 -9.18 3.42 -6.30
C THR A 97 -9.74 4.53 -7.19
N GLU A 98 -8.85 5.35 -7.75
CA GLU A 98 -9.13 6.38 -8.76
C GLU A 98 -9.42 5.79 -10.16
N GLY A 99 -9.28 4.47 -10.32
CA GLY A 99 -9.64 3.76 -11.54
C GLY A 99 -8.50 3.59 -12.55
N ASN A 100 -7.27 3.94 -12.16
CA ASN A 100 -6.10 3.82 -13.03
C ASN A 100 -5.34 2.51 -12.78
N SER A 101 -4.43 2.19 -13.70
CA SER A 101 -3.55 1.02 -13.57
C SER A 101 -2.16 1.35 -14.10
N TYR A 102 -1.14 1.02 -13.31
CA TYR A 102 0.24 1.40 -13.59
C TYR A 102 1.21 0.23 -13.34
N SER A 103 2.33 0.25 -14.05
CA SER A 103 3.51 -0.50 -13.61
C SER A 103 4.10 0.18 -12.38
N TRP A 104 4.49 -0.59 -11.36
CA TRP A 104 4.99 0.00 -10.12
C TRP A 104 6.48 -0.25 -9.88
N PHE A 105 7.10 0.70 -9.19
CA PHE A 105 8.49 0.64 -8.73
C PHE A 105 8.57 1.07 -7.26
N LEU A 106 9.60 0.60 -6.57
CA LEU A 106 10.01 1.21 -5.30
C LEU A 106 10.88 2.43 -5.63
N GLY A 107 10.44 3.61 -5.22
CA GLY A 107 11.11 4.88 -5.52
C GLY A 107 10.59 5.58 -6.77
N THR A 108 11.34 6.59 -7.25
CA THR A 108 10.85 7.55 -8.24
C THR A 108 10.45 6.88 -9.56
N ALA A 109 9.17 7.01 -9.91
CA ALA A 109 8.68 6.68 -11.24
C ALA A 109 9.44 7.51 -12.27
N SER A 110 9.99 6.86 -13.30
CA SER A 110 10.88 7.50 -14.29
C SER A 110 10.36 7.43 -15.73
N ILE A 111 9.25 6.71 -15.95
CA ILE A 111 8.66 6.51 -17.28
C ILE A 111 7.14 6.73 -17.26
N PRO A 112 6.53 7.21 -18.36
CA PRO A 112 5.08 7.24 -18.51
C PRO A 112 4.44 5.86 -18.27
N GLY A 113 3.26 5.85 -17.66
CA GLY A 113 2.54 4.61 -17.32
C GLY A 113 3.09 3.88 -16.07
N SER A 114 3.99 4.53 -15.32
CA SER A 114 4.51 4.02 -14.05
C SER A 114 4.09 4.84 -12.83
N VAL A 115 4.15 4.20 -11.66
CA VAL A 115 3.81 4.78 -10.37
C VAL A 115 4.90 4.51 -9.33
N ASN A 116 5.15 5.50 -8.47
CA ASN A 116 5.97 5.36 -7.27
C ASN A 116 5.07 4.90 -6.12
N LEU A 117 5.36 3.75 -5.50
CA LEU A 117 4.74 3.39 -4.23
C LEU A 117 5.48 4.06 -3.08
N ASN A 118 4.73 4.69 -2.18
CA ASN A 118 5.33 5.34 -1.02
C ASN A 118 6.12 4.34 -0.17
N THR A 119 7.32 4.74 0.28
CA THR A 119 8.21 3.90 1.07
C THR A 119 8.48 4.50 2.44
N ILE A 120 8.89 3.64 3.38
CA ILE A 120 9.43 4.04 4.69
C ILE A 120 10.77 4.77 4.51
#